data_AF-A0A0C1G2S1-F1
#
_entry.id   AF-A0A0C1G2S1-F1
#
_cell.length_a   1.000
_cell.length_b   1.000
_cell.length_c   1.000
_cell.angle_alpha   90.00
_cell.angle_beta   90.00
_cell.angle_gamma   90.00
#
_symmetry.space_group_name_H-M   'P 1'
#
loop_
_entity.id
_entity.type
_entity.pdbx_description
1 polymer ?
#
loop_
_entity_poly.entity_id
_entity_poly.type
_entity_poly.pdbx_seq_one_letter_code
_entity_poly.pdbx_strand_id
1 'polypeptide(L)'
;MVDYASATEESQHFSGTFNRFARDLAAEAASLYDLKGRRTLEIGCGKGEFLQELARQTGTIGLGVDPGFIPERLPGAQGQEIRFQREFFDPGTIAEPPDFVVCRHTLEHIPEVGRFLQDIVQVLNGQAGAGLFFETPDVQRVLQEGAFWDIYFEHCSYFTQGSHARLFRRAGFDVTGLYLAYDGQYIIQYAAPAAGRPALPQEDDLDTARALAARFPQKVAEVRRYWTEFVRSRHAAGKRVTVWGGGSKCVSFLTTNGLGAEVAQVIDINPFKQGKYLPGTGHTVSAPDSLQAAPPDTVIVMNPVYLPEIGAQLSAMGLTPELVAV
;
A
#
# COMPACT_ATOMS: atom_id res chain seq x y z
N MET A 1 19.50 -8.44 -13.73
CA MET A 1 18.35 -8.29 -12.82
C MET A 1 18.24 -6.80 -12.54
N VAL A 2 17.16 -6.16 -12.98
CA VAL A 2 16.97 -4.72 -12.78
C VAL A 2 16.88 -4.48 -11.28
N ASP A 3 17.67 -3.55 -10.75
CA ASP A 3 17.57 -3.10 -9.36
C ASP A 3 16.24 -2.35 -9.21
N TYR A 4 15.21 -3.09 -8.81
CA TYR A 4 13.83 -2.61 -8.65
C TYR A 4 13.70 -1.71 -7.41
N ALA A 5 14.48 -1.96 -6.37
CA ALA A 5 14.34 -1.30 -5.07
C ALA A 5 14.79 0.17 -5.08
N SER A 6 15.85 0.50 -5.81
CA SER A 6 16.42 1.86 -5.76
C SER A 6 15.76 2.89 -6.69
N ALA A 7 15.00 2.43 -7.69
CA ALA A 7 14.43 3.29 -8.73
C ALA A 7 12.91 3.49 -8.62
N THR A 8 12.23 2.67 -7.81
CA THR A 8 10.78 2.73 -7.64
C THR A 8 10.37 3.89 -6.73
N GLU A 9 9.23 4.50 -7.05
CA GLU A 9 8.61 5.56 -6.27
C GLU A 9 7.26 5.09 -5.75
N GLU A 10 7.27 4.61 -4.51
CA GLU A 10 6.17 3.95 -3.82
C GLU A 10 5.47 4.84 -2.77
N SER A 11 6.05 6.01 -2.44
CA SER A 11 5.53 6.84 -1.34
C SER A 11 4.16 7.42 -1.65
N GLN A 12 3.24 7.22 -0.71
CA GLN A 12 1.88 7.79 -0.69
C GLN A 12 1.80 9.04 0.22
N HIS A 13 2.90 9.42 0.88
CA HIS A 13 2.95 10.49 1.89
C HIS A 13 2.81 11.91 1.34
N PHE A 14 2.54 12.06 0.05
CA PHE A 14 2.13 13.33 -0.56
C PHE A 14 0.61 13.58 -0.47
N SER A 15 -0.19 12.56 -0.14
CA SER A 15 -1.63 12.70 0.12
C SER A 15 -1.88 13.06 1.58
N GLY A 16 -2.68 14.11 1.81
CA GLY A 16 -3.17 14.44 3.15
C GLY A 16 -4.10 13.35 3.70
N THR A 17 -4.83 12.65 2.83
CA THR A 17 -5.69 11.53 3.20
C THR A 17 -4.89 10.34 3.73
N PHE A 18 -3.85 9.91 3.01
CA PHE A 18 -2.99 8.82 3.45
C PHE A 18 -2.18 9.21 4.70
N ASN A 19 -1.69 10.44 4.78
CA ASN A 19 -0.96 10.92 5.96
C ASN A 19 -1.80 10.91 7.25
N ARG A 20 -3.09 11.24 7.17
CA ARG A 20 -4.01 11.11 8.32
C ARG A 20 -4.16 9.65 8.73
N PHE A 21 -4.40 8.77 7.76
CA PHE A 21 -4.52 7.34 8.02
C PHE A 21 -3.26 6.75 8.68
N ALA A 22 -2.06 7.05 8.16
CA ALA A 22 -0.81 6.60 8.75
C ALA A 22 -0.59 7.12 10.19
N ARG A 23 -0.97 8.38 10.46
CA ARG A 23 -0.94 8.97 11.81
C ARG A 23 -1.89 8.26 12.77
N ASP A 24 -3.09 7.95 12.32
CA ASP A 24 -4.11 7.28 13.13
C ASP A 24 -3.68 5.84 13.46
N LEU A 25 -3.07 5.13 12.51
CA LEU A 25 -2.47 3.81 12.75
C LEU A 25 -1.31 3.87 13.76
N ALA A 26 -0.45 4.88 13.68
CA ALA A 26 0.62 5.06 14.66
C ALA A 26 0.06 5.35 16.06
N ALA A 27 -1.03 6.13 16.16
CA ALA A 27 -1.72 6.40 17.42
C ALA A 27 -2.40 5.14 17.99
N GLU A 28 -2.99 4.31 17.12
CA GLU A 28 -3.57 3.02 17.51
C GLU A 28 -2.49 2.09 18.06
N ALA A 29 -1.37 1.92 17.35
CA ALA A 29 -0.23 1.13 17.83
C ALA A 29 0.28 1.63 19.19
N ALA A 30 0.38 2.96 19.37
CA ALA A 30 0.76 3.59 20.64
C ALA A 30 -0.24 3.32 21.78
N SER A 31 -1.52 3.11 21.46
CA SER A 31 -2.55 2.78 22.45
C SER A 31 -2.53 1.31 22.87
N LEU A 32 -2.04 0.43 22.00
CA LEU A 32 -1.99 -1.01 22.21
C LEU A 32 -0.66 -1.47 22.83
N TYR A 33 0.42 -0.72 22.61
CA TYR A 33 1.79 -1.09 23.03
C TYR A 33 2.50 0.09 23.71
N ASP A 34 3.13 -0.17 24.86
CA ASP A 34 4.04 0.79 25.50
C ASP A 34 5.42 0.74 24.82
N LEU A 35 5.62 1.63 23.83
CA LEU A 35 6.81 1.63 22.98
C LEU A 35 7.89 2.62 23.44
N LYS A 36 7.70 3.35 24.54
CA LYS A 36 8.65 4.38 24.98
C LYS A 36 9.99 3.77 25.39
N GLY A 37 11.07 4.15 24.70
CA GLY A 37 12.41 3.59 24.91
C GLY A 37 12.52 2.10 24.54
N ARG A 38 11.49 1.52 23.93
CA ARG A 38 11.49 0.15 23.39
C ARG A 38 12.00 0.16 21.96
N ARG A 39 12.49 -1.00 21.49
CA ARG A 39 13.04 -1.15 20.14
C ARG A 39 11.93 -1.52 19.15
N THR A 40 11.75 -0.70 18.13
CA THR A 40 10.86 -1.01 17.00
C THR A 40 11.69 -1.26 15.74
N LEU A 41 11.43 -2.38 15.09
CA LEU A 41 11.97 -2.71 13.76
C LEU A 41 10.86 -2.53 12.72
N GLU A 42 11.04 -1.64 11.74
CA GLU A 42 10.18 -1.56 10.55
C GLU A 42 10.87 -2.25 9.36
N ILE A 43 10.30 -3.36 8.89
CA ILE A 43 10.78 -4.11 7.73
C ILE A 43 10.03 -3.64 6.49
N GLY A 44 10.77 -3.15 5.50
CA GLY A 44 10.19 -2.48 4.33
C GLY A 44 9.71 -1.08 4.67
N CYS A 45 10.57 -0.28 5.31
CA CYS A 45 10.21 1.05 5.80
C CYS A 45 10.03 2.11 4.71
N GLY A 46 10.28 1.80 3.43
CA GLY A 46 10.22 2.77 2.34
C GLY A 46 11.15 3.95 2.58
N LYS A 47 10.61 5.18 2.66
CA LYS A 47 11.41 6.38 3.00
C LYS A 47 11.40 6.70 4.51
N GLY A 48 10.82 5.84 5.34
CA GLY A 48 10.86 5.89 6.80
C GLY A 48 9.82 6.79 7.45
N GLU A 49 8.84 7.29 6.70
CA GLU A 49 7.84 8.25 7.18
C GLU A 49 6.98 7.66 8.32
N PHE A 50 6.59 6.38 8.24
CA PHE A 50 5.78 5.75 9.27
C PHE A 50 6.57 5.54 10.57
N LEU A 51 7.79 4.98 10.51
CA LEU A 51 8.65 4.86 11.70
C LEU A 51 8.95 6.21 12.35
N GLN A 52 9.18 7.27 11.56
CA GLN A 52 9.34 8.63 12.08
C GLN A 52 8.10 9.10 12.85
N GLU A 53 6.91 8.88 12.29
CA GLU A 53 5.66 9.26 12.94
C GLU A 53 5.42 8.43 14.22
N LEU A 54 5.68 7.13 14.19
CA LEU A 54 5.56 6.25 15.35
C LEU A 54 6.52 6.64 16.46
N ALA A 55 7.78 6.93 16.15
CA ALA A 55 8.77 7.40 17.13
C ALA A 55 8.41 8.77 17.70
N ARG A 56 7.88 9.69 16.87
CA ARG A 56 7.38 10.99 17.33
C ARG A 56 6.26 10.84 18.36
N GLN A 57 5.36 9.88 18.17
CA GLN A 57 4.22 9.68 19.06
C GLN A 57 4.56 8.88 20.32
N THR A 58 5.51 7.94 20.23
CA THR A 58 5.75 6.95 21.31
C THR A 58 7.10 7.10 22.01
N GLY A 59 8.10 7.70 21.35
CA GLY A 59 9.47 7.71 21.83
C GLY A 59 10.18 6.36 21.70
N THR A 60 9.76 5.50 20.76
CA THR A 60 10.48 4.26 20.44
C THR A 60 11.86 4.52 19.84
N ILE A 61 12.77 3.59 20.08
CA ILE A 61 14.08 3.48 19.42
C ILE A 61 13.87 2.69 18.13
N GLY A 62 13.95 3.36 16.99
CA GLY A 62 13.57 2.82 15.70
C GLY A 62 14.74 2.27 14.88
N LEU A 63 14.53 1.15 14.21
CA LEU A 63 15.35 0.65 13.12
C LEU A 63 14.47 0.39 11.89
N GLY A 64 14.66 1.14 10.82
CA GLY A 64 14.02 0.87 9.52
C GLY A 64 14.97 0.11 8.60
N VAL A 65 14.49 -0.93 7.93
CA VAL A 65 15.28 -1.71 6.96
C VAL A 65 14.57 -1.71 5.61
N ASP A 66 15.16 -1.06 4.61
CA ASP A 66 14.60 -1.01 3.26
C ASP A 66 15.68 -0.68 2.22
N PRO A 67 15.83 -1.46 1.13
CA PRO A 67 16.81 -1.18 0.08
C PRO A 67 16.51 0.13 -0.69
N GLY A 68 15.26 0.56 -0.70
CA GLY A 68 14.73 1.79 -1.29
C GLY A 68 14.80 3.02 -0.40
N PHE A 69 15.37 2.94 0.81
CA PHE A 69 15.51 4.10 1.70
C PHE A 69 16.40 5.19 1.08
N ILE A 70 15.98 6.46 1.22
CA ILE A 70 16.69 7.65 0.71
C ILE A 70 16.78 8.67 1.84
N PRO A 71 17.96 8.83 2.50
CA PRO A 71 18.13 9.71 3.66
C PRO A 71 17.67 11.15 3.43
N GLU A 72 17.88 11.68 2.22
CA GLU A 72 17.54 13.06 1.87
C GLU A 72 16.03 13.32 1.83
N ARG A 73 15.22 12.26 1.79
CA ARG A 73 13.76 12.34 1.71
C ARG A 73 13.04 12.26 3.05
N LEU A 74 13.78 12.10 4.15
CA LEU A 74 13.23 12.10 5.49
C LEU A 74 13.83 13.23 6.36
N PRO A 75 13.59 14.51 5.99
CA PRO A 75 14.03 15.62 6.84
C PRO A 75 13.30 15.55 8.20
N GLY A 76 14.03 15.78 9.30
CA GLY A 76 13.43 15.82 10.64
C GLY A 76 13.57 14.56 11.50
N ALA A 77 14.29 13.53 11.04
CA ALA A 77 14.75 12.45 11.93
C ALA A 77 15.77 12.93 12.99
N GLN A 78 16.26 14.17 12.87
CA GLN A 78 17.18 14.79 13.82
C GLN A 78 16.52 14.95 15.20
N GLY A 79 16.99 14.18 16.18
CA GLY A 79 16.51 14.21 17.58
C GLY A 79 15.67 13.00 18.00
N GLN A 80 15.36 12.08 17.07
CA GLN A 80 14.77 10.78 17.40
C GLN A 80 15.85 9.71 17.34
N GLU A 81 15.76 8.67 18.19
CA GLU A 81 16.67 7.53 18.14
C GLU A 81 16.25 6.56 17.02
N ILE A 82 16.26 7.03 15.77
CA ILE A 82 15.96 6.23 14.58
C ILE A 82 17.22 6.01 13.77
N ARG A 83 17.41 4.77 13.32
CA ARG A 83 18.43 4.37 12.35
C ARG A 83 17.78 3.71 11.15
N PHE A 84 18.43 3.80 10.00
CA PHE A 84 17.98 3.16 8.77
C PHE A 84 19.11 2.33 8.15
N GLN A 85 18.77 1.13 7.70
CA GLN A 85 19.65 0.23 6.94
C GLN A 85 19.13 0.12 5.51
N ARG A 86 19.96 0.54 4.54
CA ARG A 86 19.61 0.49 3.13
C ARG A 86 20.00 -0.85 2.51
N GLU A 87 19.29 -1.89 2.91
CA GLU A 87 19.52 -3.27 2.48
C GLU A 87 18.22 -4.07 2.52
N PHE A 88 18.22 -5.25 1.92
CA PHE A 88 17.14 -6.21 2.12
C PHE A 88 17.20 -6.75 3.55
N PHE A 89 16.05 -7.05 4.13
CA PHE A 89 15.97 -7.64 5.46
C PHE A 89 16.72 -8.97 5.53
N ASP A 90 17.70 -9.01 6.43
CA ASP A 90 18.44 -10.20 6.83
C ASP A 90 18.37 -10.31 8.35
N PRO A 91 17.82 -11.39 8.92
CA PRO A 91 17.74 -11.54 10.36
C PRO A 91 19.12 -11.51 11.06
N GLY A 92 20.20 -11.83 10.34
CA GLY A 92 21.57 -11.82 10.87
C GLY A 92 22.18 -10.42 11.03
N THR A 93 21.63 -9.38 10.39
CA THR A 93 22.12 -7.99 10.53
C THR A 93 21.44 -7.23 11.66
N ILE A 94 20.41 -7.81 12.27
CA ILE A 94 19.69 -7.23 13.41
C ILE A 94 20.40 -7.57 14.70
N ALA A 95 21.17 -6.61 15.24
CA ALA A 95 22.04 -6.83 16.39
C ALA A 95 21.30 -7.04 17.71
N GLU A 96 20.16 -6.36 17.90
CA GLU A 96 19.36 -6.43 19.13
C GLU A 96 17.93 -6.84 18.80
N PRO A 97 17.37 -7.84 19.50
CA PRO A 97 15.99 -8.25 19.30
C PRO A 97 15.00 -7.09 19.54
N PRO A 98 14.04 -6.86 18.63
CA PRO A 98 13.06 -5.80 18.78
C PRO A 98 11.94 -6.19 19.75
N ASP A 99 11.36 -5.20 20.41
CA ASP A 99 10.13 -5.33 21.19
C ASP A 99 8.88 -5.24 20.30
N PHE A 100 8.99 -4.57 19.15
CA PHE A 100 7.89 -4.37 18.22
C PHE A 100 8.38 -4.47 16.76
N VAL A 101 7.65 -5.21 15.93
CA VAL A 101 7.94 -5.34 14.49
C VAL A 101 6.80 -4.76 13.69
N VAL A 102 7.12 -3.86 12.76
CA VAL A 102 6.20 -3.25 11.81
C VAL A 102 6.55 -3.74 10.41
N CYS A 103 5.56 -4.09 9.60
CA CYS A 103 5.75 -4.40 8.20
C CYS A 103 4.51 -3.97 7.41
N ARG A 104 4.65 -2.90 6.61
CA ARG A 104 3.55 -2.29 5.87
C ARG A 104 3.85 -2.37 4.38
N HIS A 105 2.85 -2.76 3.59
CA HIS A 105 2.93 -2.81 2.13
C HIS A 105 4.20 -3.50 1.59
N THR A 106 4.61 -4.59 2.24
CA THR A 106 5.88 -5.28 1.97
C THR A 106 5.69 -6.79 1.92
N LEU A 107 4.90 -7.37 2.82
CA LEU A 107 4.72 -8.83 2.88
C LEU A 107 4.17 -9.41 1.57
N GLU A 108 3.29 -8.69 0.87
CA GLU A 108 2.75 -9.06 -0.44
C GLU A 108 3.81 -9.12 -1.55
N HIS A 109 4.95 -8.43 -1.37
CA HIS A 109 6.08 -8.42 -2.29
C HIS A 109 7.09 -9.54 -2.00
N ILE A 110 6.94 -10.28 -0.89
CA ILE A 110 7.86 -11.35 -0.50
C ILE A 110 7.42 -12.67 -1.16
N PRO A 111 8.28 -13.35 -1.94
CA PRO A 111 7.93 -14.64 -2.56
C PRO A 111 7.73 -15.75 -1.51
N GLU A 112 8.67 -15.89 -0.58
CA GLU A 112 8.69 -16.97 0.42
C GLU A 112 8.18 -16.49 1.78
N VAL A 113 6.92 -16.04 1.85
CA VAL A 113 6.33 -15.43 3.07
C VAL A 113 6.41 -16.30 4.32
N GLY A 114 6.38 -17.63 4.17
CA GLY A 114 6.56 -18.57 5.28
C GLY A 114 7.96 -18.50 5.88
N ARG A 115 8.99 -18.45 5.04
CA ARG A 115 10.38 -18.27 5.48
C ARG A 115 10.58 -16.90 6.11
N PHE A 116 10.02 -15.86 5.51
CA PHE A 116 10.11 -14.49 6.04
C PHE A 116 9.54 -14.38 7.46
N LEU A 117 8.42 -15.04 7.77
CA LEU A 117 7.94 -15.08 9.16
C LEU A 117 8.87 -15.88 10.08
N GLN A 118 9.54 -16.93 9.60
CA GLN A 118 10.56 -17.64 10.40
C GLN A 118 11.78 -16.75 10.67
N ASP A 119 12.20 -15.93 9.72
CA ASP A 119 13.27 -14.95 9.90
C ASP A 119 12.88 -13.90 10.98
N ILE A 120 11.60 -13.50 11.03
CA ILE A 120 11.09 -12.64 12.11
C ILE A 120 11.11 -13.37 13.47
N VAL A 121 10.69 -14.64 13.52
CA VAL A 121 10.79 -15.46 14.74
C VAL A 121 12.25 -15.53 15.23
N GLN A 122 13.21 -15.69 14.33
CA GLN A 122 14.64 -15.68 14.65
C GLN A 122 15.08 -14.33 15.25
N VAL A 123 14.70 -13.21 14.63
CA VAL A 123 15.05 -11.86 15.11
C VAL A 123 14.45 -11.56 16.48
N LEU A 124 13.22 -12.01 16.74
CA LEU A 124 12.60 -11.86 18.05
C LEU A 124 13.35 -12.63 19.14
N ASN A 125 14.11 -13.68 18.81
CA ASN A 125 14.99 -14.43 19.71
C ASN A 125 14.34 -14.79 21.08
N GLY A 126 13.06 -15.19 21.06
CA GLY A 126 12.32 -15.54 22.27
C GLY A 126 11.93 -14.36 23.18
N GLN A 127 11.98 -13.12 22.68
CA GLN A 127 11.57 -11.92 23.41
C GLN A 127 10.09 -12.01 23.81
N ALA A 128 9.88 -12.25 25.11
CA ALA A 128 8.54 -12.31 25.67
C ALA A 128 7.86 -10.93 25.60
N GLY A 129 6.60 -10.91 25.18
CA GLY A 129 5.81 -9.68 25.08
C GLY A 129 6.07 -8.86 23.81
N ALA A 130 6.84 -9.38 22.85
CA ALA A 130 7.00 -8.71 21.56
C ALA A 130 5.67 -8.58 20.81
N GLY A 131 5.46 -7.43 20.16
CA GLY A 131 4.30 -7.17 19.31
C GLY A 131 4.66 -7.12 17.84
N LEU A 132 3.71 -7.50 16.98
CA LEU A 132 3.83 -7.37 15.54
C LEU A 132 2.64 -6.55 15.02
N PHE A 133 2.90 -5.65 14.08
CA PHE A 133 1.90 -4.91 13.32
C PHE A 133 2.16 -5.04 11.82
N PHE A 134 1.17 -5.55 11.10
CA PHE A 134 1.25 -5.78 9.67
C PHE A 134 0.09 -5.12 8.94
N GLU A 135 0.40 -4.54 7.79
CA GLU A 135 -0.55 -3.93 6.88
C GLU A 135 -0.31 -4.44 5.45
N THR A 136 -1.31 -5.10 4.86
CA THR A 136 -1.26 -5.60 3.48
C THR A 136 -2.57 -5.34 2.74
N PRO A 137 -2.59 -5.29 1.40
CA PRO A 137 -3.83 -5.23 0.62
C PRO A 137 -4.75 -6.45 0.88
N ASP A 138 -6.05 -6.20 1.00
CA ASP A 138 -7.06 -7.25 1.03
C ASP A 138 -7.52 -7.64 -0.39
N VAL A 139 -7.33 -8.91 -0.74
CA VAL A 139 -7.72 -9.44 -2.03
C VAL A 139 -9.21 -9.78 -2.12
N GLN A 140 -9.95 -9.91 -0.99
CA GLN A 140 -11.38 -10.19 -1.11
C GLN A 140 -12.09 -9.06 -1.84
N ARG A 141 -11.76 -7.80 -1.53
CA ARG A 141 -12.23 -6.62 -2.28
C ARG A 141 -11.87 -6.74 -3.77
N VAL A 142 -10.62 -7.06 -4.10
CA VAL A 142 -10.16 -7.20 -5.48
C VAL A 142 -10.98 -8.22 -6.25
N LEU A 143 -11.25 -9.38 -5.64
CA LEU A 143 -12.03 -10.46 -6.25
C LEU A 143 -13.52 -10.08 -6.39
N GLN A 144 -14.09 -9.37 -5.42
CA GLN A 144 -15.47 -8.89 -5.44
C GLN A 144 -15.71 -7.84 -6.53
N GLU A 145 -14.81 -6.86 -6.61
CA GLU A 145 -14.92 -5.73 -7.52
C GLU A 145 -14.51 -6.09 -8.95
N GLY A 146 -13.68 -7.12 -9.12
CA GLY A 146 -13.01 -7.38 -10.40
C GLY A 146 -11.90 -6.37 -10.68
N ALA A 147 -11.29 -5.83 -9.62
CA ALA A 147 -10.26 -4.79 -9.65
C ALA A 147 -8.93 -5.36 -10.16
N PHE A 148 -8.91 -5.83 -11.41
CA PHE A 148 -7.74 -6.46 -12.03
C PHE A 148 -6.49 -5.54 -12.02
N TRP A 149 -6.68 -4.23 -11.88
CA TRP A 149 -5.59 -3.26 -11.76
C TRP A 149 -4.78 -3.41 -10.47
N ASP A 150 -5.29 -4.11 -9.46
CA ASP A 150 -4.56 -4.50 -8.25
C ASP A 150 -3.75 -5.78 -8.41
N ILE A 151 -3.84 -6.46 -9.57
CA ILE A 151 -3.06 -7.65 -9.89
C ILE A 151 -1.87 -7.25 -10.79
N TYR A 152 -0.66 -7.23 -10.24
CA TYR A 152 0.56 -6.91 -10.97
C TYR A 152 1.79 -7.63 -10.39
N PHE A 153 2.88 -7.65 -11.16
CA PHE A 153 4.03 -8.55 -10.96
C PHE A 153 4.76 -8.36 -9.63
N GLU A 154 4.65 -7.17 -9.03
CA GLU A 154 5.35 -6.83 -7.78
C GLU A 154 4.72 -7.56 -6.60
N HIS A 155 3.40 -7.82 -6.64
CA HIS A 155 2.69 -8.59 -5.63
C HIS A 155 2.83 -10.08 -5.92
N CYS A 156 3.71 -10.73 -5.15
CA CYS A 156 3.92 -12.17 -5.18
C CYS A 156 2.79 -12.93 -4.47
N SER A 157 2.19 -12.32 -3.45
CA SER A 157 1.14 -12.91 -2.62
C SER A 157 -0.06 -11.96 -2.50
N TYR A 158 -1.26 -12.55 -2.42
CA TYR A 158 -2.51 -11.81 -2.24
C TYR A 158 -3.24 -12.37 -1.02
N PHE A 159 -3.48 -11.51 -0.03
CA PHE A 159 -3.98 -11.93 1.27
C PHE A 159 -5.46 -11.63 1.46
N THR A 160 -6.14 -12.54 2.14
CA THR A 160 -7.41 -12.27 2.81
C THR A 160 -7.12 -12.19 4.31
N GLN A 161 -8.03 -11.63 5.12
CA GLN A 161 -7.85 -11.61 6.58
C GLN A 161 -7.51 -12.99 7.16
N GLY A 162 -8.20 -14.05 6.71
CA GLY A 162 -7.94 -15.40 7.17
C GLY A 162 -6.66 -16.02 6.63
N SER A 163 -6.26 -15.78 5.38
CA SER A 163 -4.98 -16.33 4.88
C SER A 163 -3.80 -15.64 5.57
N HIS A 164 -3.91 -14.34 5.82
CA HIS A 164 -2.95 -13.55 6.57
C HIS A 164 -2.82 -14.05 8.01
N ALA A 165 -3.94 -14.24 8.73
CA ALA A 165 -3.92 -14.76 10.09
C ALA A 165 -3.36 -16.18 10.20
N ARG A 166 -3.78 -17.09 9.31
CA ARG A 166 -3.31 -18.48 9.29
C ARG A 166 -1.81 -18.59 9.01
N LEU A 167 -1.25 -17.68 8.21
CA LEU A 167 0.20 -17.59 7.98
C LEU A 167 0.94 -17.32 9.30
N PHE A 168 0.48 -16.33 10.08
CA PHE A 168 1.08 -15.98 11.38
C PHE A 168 0.94 -17.10 12.41
N ARG A 169 -0.23 -17.74 12.48
CA ARG A 169 -0.45 -18.90 13.36
C ARG A 169 0.48 -20.05 13.06
N ARG A 170 0.71 -20.35 11.78
CA ARG A 170 1.67 -21.39 11.36
C ARG A 170 3.12 -21.05 11.72
N ALA A 171 3.45 -19.77 11.85
CA ALA A 171 4.78 -19.32 12.27
C ALA A 171 4.95 -19.26 13.80
N GLY A 172 3.93 -19.59 14.59
CA GLY A 172 4.01 -19.57 16.06
C GLY A 172 3.58 -18.26 16.70
N PHE A 173 2.72 -17.49 16.03
CA PHE A 173 2.11 -16.29 16.58
C PHE A 173 0.61 -16.47 16.84
N ASP A 174 0.09 -15.78 17.84
CA ASP A 174 -1.34 -15.54 17.98
C ASP A 174 -1.72 -14.21 17.33
N VAL A 175 -2.88 -14.17 16.68
CA VAL A 175 -3.46 -12.93 16.16
C VAL A 175 -4.26 -12.25 17.26
N THR A 176 -3.89 -10.99 17.56
CA THR A 176 -4.46 -10.21 18.67
C THR A 176 -5.43 -9.13 18.20
N GLY A 177 -5.35 -8.73 16.94
CA GLY A 177 -6.29 -7.82 16.27
C GLY A 177 -6.29 -8.07 14.77
N LEU A 178 -7.47 -8.03 14.16
CA LEU A 178 -7.64 -8.30 12.72
C LEU A 178 -8.88 -7.58 12.19
N TYR A 179 -8.68 -6.58 11.34
CA TYR A 179 -9.77 -5.81 10.75
C TYR A 179 -9.36 -5.23 9.39
N LEU A 180 -10.33 -4.70 8.66
CA LEU A 180 -10.08 -3.99 7.40
C LEU A 180 -10.11 -2.48 7.64
N ALA A 181 -9.17 -1.76 7.03
CA ALA A 181 -9.06 -0.31 7.08
C ALA A 181 -8.96 0.29 5.69
N TYR A 182 -8.85 1.62 5.62
CA TYR A 182 -8.70 2.37 4.37
C TYR A 182 -9.79 2.06 3.33
N ASP A 183 -11.05 2.09 3.80
CA ASP A 183 -12.24 1.72 3.02
C ASP A 183 -12.20 0.27 2.51
N GLY A 184 -11.86 -0.65 3.42
CA GLY A 184 -11.83 -2.09 3.15
C GLY A 184 -10.65 -2.55 2.30
N GLN A 185 -9.68 -1.69 2.00
CA GLN A 185 -8.56 -2.01 1.11
C GLN A 185 -7.40 -2.70 1.80
N TYR A 186 -7.17 -2.43 3.09
CA TYR A 186 -6.00 -2.92 3.79
C TYR A 186 -6.41 -3.79 4.97
N ILE A 187 -5.76 -4.94 5.09
CA ILE A 187 -5.80 -5.80 6.28
C ILE A 187 -4.87 -5.16 7.31
N ILE A 188 -5.42 -4.82 8.47
CA ILE A 188 -4.66 -4.46 9.65
C ILE A 188 -4.61 -5.66 10.58
N GLN A 189 -3.41 -6.15 10.85
CA GLN A 189 -3.20 -7.27 11.77
C GLN A 189 -2.19 -6.92 12.86
N TYR A 190 -2.61 -7.17 14.10
CA TYR A 190 -1.73 -7.24 15.25
C TYR A 190 -1.53 -8.69 15.66
N ALA A 191 -0.30 -9.03 16.03
CA ALA A 191 0.05 -10.36 16.50
C ALA A 191 1.08 -10.30 17.64
N ALA A 192 1.24 -11.42 18.32
CA ALA A 192 2.22 -11.63 19.39
C ALA A 192 2.66 -13.10 19.41
N PRO A 193 3.82 -13.45 20.00
CA PRO A 193 4.21 -14.84 20.21
C PRO A 193 3.08 -15.68 20.81
N ALA A 194 2.92 -16.92 20.33
CA ALA A 194 1.76 -17.74 20.67
C ALA A 194 1.66 -18.02 22.18
N ALA A 195 0.47 -17.77 22.72
CA ALA A 195 0.01 -18.09 24.06
C ALA A 195 -1.25 -18.98 24.04
N GLY A 196 -1.67 -19.47 22.86
CA GLY A 196 -2.83 -20.33 22.68
C GLY A 196 -4.16 -19.58 22.54
N ARG A 197 -4.15 -18.35 22.01
CA ARG A 197 -5.37 -17.57 21.78
C ARG A 197 -6.24 -18.20 20.69
N PRO A 198 -7.57 -18.18 20.85
CA PRO A 198 -8.49 -18.70 19.85
C PRO A 198 -8.41 -17.91 18.54
N ALA A 199 -8.90 -18.53 17.45
CA ALA A 199 -9.09 -17.87 16.17
C ALA A 199 -10.14 -16.75 16.28
N LEU A 200 -9.89 -15.63 15.60
CA LEU A 200 -10.85 -14.55 15.44
C LEU A 200 -11.88 -14.92 14.35
N PRO A 201 -13.14 -14.44 14.42
CA PRO A 201 -14.16 -14.76 13.42
C PRO A 201 -13.76 -14.40 11.98
N GLN A 202 -12.99 -13.31 11.80
CA GLN A 202 -12.49 -12.84 10.52
C GLN A 202 -11.52 -13.83 9.86
N GLU A 203 -11.00 -14.80 10.63
CA GLU A 203 -10.12 -15.84 10.08
C GLU A 203 -10.88 -16.92 9.30
N ASP A 204 -12.19 -17.03 9.49
CA ASP A 204 -13.03 -18.03 8.82
C ASP A 204 -13.63 -17.47 7.53
N ASP A 205 -12.79 -17.42 6.48
CA ASP A 205 -13.10 -16.76 5.21
C ASP A 205 -12.91 -17.65 3.98
N LEU A 206 -12.57 -18.92 4.17
CA LEU A 206 -12.08 -19.77 3.09
C LEU A 206 -13.16 -20.05 2.03
N ASP A 207 -14.39 -20.32 2.45
CA ASP A 207 -15.50 -20.58 1.53
C ASP A 207 -15.87 -19.33 0.73
N THR A 208 -15.90 -18.17 1.38
CA THR A 208 -16.09 -16.86 0.73
C THR A 208 -14.99 -16.59 -0.29
N ALA A 209 -13.71 -16.75 0.11
CA ALA A 209 -12.57 -16.54 -0.77
C ALA A 209 -12.60 -17.48 -1.98
N ARG A 210 -12.96 -18.76 -1.79
CA ARG A 210 -13.09 -19.74 -2.88
C ARG A 210 -14.21 -19.35 -3.85
N ALA A 211 -15.37 -18.93 -3.35
CA ALA A 211 -16.49 -18.52 -4.18
C ALA A 211 -16.15 -17.26 -5.01
N LEU A 212 -15.47 -16.28 -4.39
CA LEU A 212 -15.02 -15.07 -5.07
C LEU A 212 -13.97 -15.38 -6.15
N ALA A 213 -12.96 -16.19 -5.82
CA ALA A 213 -11.92 -16.60 -6.77
C ALA A 213 -12.51 -17.32 -7.99
N ALA A 214 -13.50 -18.20 -7.79
CA ALA A 214 -14.16 -18.89 -8.89
C ALA A 214 -14.92 -17.94 -9.84
N ARG A 215 -15.46 -16.83 -9.33
CA ARG A 215 -16.21 -15.83 -10.10
C ARG A 215 -15.34 -14.74 -10.72
N PHE A 216 -14.12 -14.58 -10.22
CA PHE A 216 -13.24 -13.48 -10.59
C PHE A 216 -12.97 -13.34 -12.09
N PRO A 217 -12.69 -14.41 -12.87
CA PRO A 217 -12.45 -14.26 -14.31
C PRO A 217 -13.61 -13.62 -15.07
N GLN A 218 -14.85 -14.01 -14.74
CA GLN A 218 -16.05 -13.42 -15.34
C GLN A 218 -16.19 -11.95 -14.91
N LYS A 219 -16.02 -11.67 -13.61
CA LYS A 219 -16.13 -10.31 -13.08
C LYS A 219 -15.11 -9.36 -13.72
N VAL A 220 -13.87 -9.81 -13.90
CA VAL A 220 -12.82 -9.07 -14.59
C VAL A 220 -13.20 -8.78 -16.05
N ALA A 221 -13.76 -9.76 -16.78
CA ALA A 221 -14.20 -9.53 -18.15
C ALA A 221 -15.30 -8.46 -18.25
N GLU A 222 -16.27 -8.47 -17.33
CA GLU A 222 -17.33 -7.47 -17.24
C GLU A 222 -16.77 -6.07 -16.96
N VAL A 223 -15.88 -5.95 -15.97
CA VAL A 223 -15.28 -4.68 -15.53
C VAL A 223 -14.36 -4.10 -16.59
N ARG A 224 -13.52 -4.94 -17.23
CA ARG A 224 -12.67 -4.50 -18.35
C ARG A 224 -13.49 -3.98 -19.51
N ARG A 225 -14.56 -4.68 -19.88
CA ARG A 225 -15.46 -4.24 -20.96
C ARG A 225 -16.07 -2.88 -20.62
N TYR A 226 -16.61 -2.73 -19.41
CA TYR A 226 -17.17 -1.45 -18.94
C TYR A 226 -16.16 -0.31 -19.05
N TRP A 227 -14.96 -0.45 -18.47
CA TRP A 227 -13.98 0.63 -18.45
C TRP A 227 -13.41 0.95 -19.83
N THR A 228 -13.22 -0.06 -20.66
CA THR A 228 -12.79 0.14 -22.05
C THR A 228 -13.84 0.91 -22.86
N GLU A 229 -15.11 0.51 -22.76
CA GLU A 229 -16.23 1.22 -23.40
C GLU A 229 -16.40 2.64 -22.84
N PHE A 230 -16.25 2.80 -21.52
CA PHE A 230 -16.31 4.08 -20.83
C PHE A 230 -15.28 5.06 -21.41
N VAL A 231 -14.00 4.69 -21.43
CA VAL A 231 -12.93 5.58 -21.90
C VAL A 231 -13.06 5.87 -23.40
N ARG A 232 -13.28 4.82 -24.22
CA ARG A 232 -13.37 4.98 -25.68
C ARG A 232 -14.58 5.81 -26.12
N SER A 233 -15.72 5.68 -25.44
CA SER A 233 -16.91 6.49 -25.76
C SER A 233 -16.70 7.97 -25.45
N ARG A 234 -16.04 8.32 -24.34
CA ARG A 234 -15.66 9.71 -24.06
C ARG A 234 -14.70 10.25 -25.11
N HIS A 235 -13.66 9.48 -25.43
CA HIS A 235 -12.68 9.87 -26.44
C HIS A 235 -13.31 10.10 -27.82
N ALA A 236 -14.19 9.18 -28.27
CA ALA A 236 -14.92 9.32 -29.53
C ALA A 236 -15.86 10.53 -29.55
N ALA A 237 -16.35 10.97 -28.40
CA ALA A 237 -17.13 12.20 -28.24
C ALA A 237 -16.26 13.47 -28.16
N GLY A 238 -14.94 13.36 -28.36
CA GLY A 238 -14.00 14.48 -28.29
C GLY A 238 -13.69 14.95 -26.86
N LYS A 239 -14.07 14.18 -25.83
CA LYS A 239 -13.81 14.51 -24.43
C LYS A 239 -12.40 14.13 -24.01
N ARG A 240 -11.78 14.96 -23.18
CA ARG A 240 -10.47 14.71 -22.56
C ARG A 240 -10.64 13.88 -21.30
N VAL A 241 -10.17 12.64 -21.38
CA VAL A 241 -10.12 11.71 -20.25
C VAL A 241 -8.75 11.81 -19.58
N THR A 242 -8.75 12.08 -18.28
CA THR A 242 -7.56 12.13 -17.44
C THR A 242 -7.59 11.01 -16.42
N VAL A 243 -6.47 10.34 -16.20
CA VAL A 243 -6.31 9.38 -15.10
C VAL A 243 -5.51 10.03 -13.97
N TRP A 244 -6.01 9.93 -12.74
CA TRP A 244 -5.37 10.47 -11.55
C TRP A 244 -4.82 9.35 -10.65
N GLY A 245 -3.52 9.34 -10.46
CA GLY A 245 -2.71 8.35 -9.74
C GLY A 245 -1.83 7.54 -10.70
N GLY A 246 -0.61 8.00 -10.99
CA GLY A 246 0.32 7.39 -11.94
C GLY A 246 1.15 6.22 -11.39
N GLY A 247 0.56 5.37 -10.54
CA GLY A 247 1.20 4.20 -9.94
C GLY A 247 0.93 2.88 -10.67
N SER A 248 1.31 1.75 -10.06
CA SER A 248 1.16 0.39 -10.61
C SER A 248 -0.29 0.06 -11.01
N LYS A 249 -1.28 0.54 -10.23
CA LYS A 249 -2.71 0.45 -10.57
C LYS A 249 -3.03 1.08 -11.93
N CYS A 250 -2.54 2.29 -12.19
CA CYS A 250 -2.76 2.97 -13.47
C CYS A 250 -2.08 2.23 -14.62
N VAL A 251 -0.85 1.76 -14.42
CA VAL A 251 -0.15 0.94 -15.42
C VAL A 251 -0.97 -0.30 -15.77
N SER A 252 -1.42 -1.05 -14.77
CA SER A 252 -2.22 -2.27 -15.00
C SER A 252 -3.57 -1.94 -15.66
N PHE A 253 -4.27 -0.90 -15.19
CA PHE A 253 -5.54 -0.43 -15.78
C PHE A 253 -5.42 -0.09 -17.27
N LEU A 254 -4.40 0.70 -17.64
CA LEU A 254 -4.21 1.13 -19.02
C LEU A 254 -3.75 0.00 -19.93
N THR A 255 -2.71 -0.73 -19.53
CA THR A 255 -2.11 -1.78 -20.35
C THR A 255 -3.05 -2.97 -20.56
N THR A 256 -3.78 -3.38 -19.52
CA THR A 256 -4.69 -4.52 -19.58
C THR A 256 -5.95 -4.21 -20.39
N ASN A 257 -6.40 -2.95 -20.44
CA ASN A 257 -7.50 -2.53 -21.32
C ASN A 257 -7.04 -2.11 -22.72
N GLY A 258 -5.73 -2.00 -22.97
CA GLY A 258 -5.20 -1.49 -24.23
C GLY A 258 -5.62 -0.04 -24.49
N LEU A 259 -5.58 0.80 -23.46
CA LEU A 259 -5.90 2.22 -23.51
C LEU A 259 -4.60 3.03 -23.64
N GLY A 260 -4.50 3.79 -24.72
CA GLY A 260 -3.34 4.62 -25.04
C GLY A 260 -3.79 6.04 -25.36
N ALA A 261 -3.88 6.34 -26.65
CA ALA A 261 -4.27 7.66 -27.16
C ALA A 261 -5.64 8.16 -26.68
N GLU A 262 -6.50 7.27 -26.16
CA GLU A 262 -7.79 7.64 -25.58
C GLU A 262 -7.67 8.37 -24.24
N VAL A 263 -6.54 8.25 -23.54
CA VAL A 263 -6.24 8.95 -22.29
C VAL A 263 -5.35 10.15 -22.59
N ALA A 264 -5.87 11.34 -22.35
CA ALA A 264 -5.18 12.58 -22.68
C ALA A 264 -4.03 12.88 -21.71
N GLN A 265 -4.22 12.58 -20.42
CA GLN A 265 -3.27 12.96 -19.37
C GLN A 265 -3.26 11.92 -18.24
N VAL A 266 -2.07 11.74 -17.65
CA VAL A 266 -1.90 11.03 -16.37
C VAL A 266 -1.37 12.03 -15.35
N ILE A 267 -2.06 12.16 -14.23
CA ILE A 267 -1.75 13.11 -13.16
C ILE A 267 -1.32 12.36 -11.91
N ASP A 268 -0.29 12.84 -11.23
CA ASP A 268 0.08 12.35 -9.90
C ASP A 268 0.54 13.50 -9.00
N ILE A 269 0.10 13.49 -7.74
CA ILE A 269 0.47 14.50 -6.74
C ILE A 269 1.90 14.29 -6.24
N ASN A 270 2.48 13.10 -6.37
CA ASN A 270 3.84 12.82 -5.95
C ASN A 270 4.83 13.49 -6.92
N PRO A 271 5.60 14.50 -6.47
CA PRO A 271 6.53 15.23 -7.32
C PRO A 271 7.65 14.36 -7.88
N PHE A 272 7.99 13.26 -7.20
CA PHE A 272 9.01 12.32 -7.68
C PHE A 272 8.52 11.42 -8.81
N LYS A 273 7.23 11.40 -9.11
CA LYS A 273 6.67 10.74 -10.30
C LYS A 273 6.53 11.69 -11.49
N GLN A 274 6.39 12.99 -11.24
CA GLN A 274 6.15 13.99 -12.27
C GLN A 274 7.35 14.11 -13.24
N GLY A 275 7.04 14.29 -14.53
CA GLY A 275 8.03 14.33 -15.60
C GLY A 275 8.59 12.97 -16.04
N LYS A 276 8.23 11.88 -15.35
CA LYS A 276 8.55 10.50 -15.74
C LYS A 276 7.47 9.92 -16.65
N TYR A 277 7.72 8.72 -17.18
CA TYR A 277 6.84 8.04 -18.12
C TYR A 277 6.29 6.74 -17.53
N LEU A 278 5.02 6.44 -17.79
CA LEU A 278 4.43 5.15 -17.44
C LEU A 278 5.01 4.03 -18.32
N PRO A 279 5.39 2.88 -17.72
CA PRO A 279 5.78 1.71 -18.50
C PRO A 279 4.60 1.18 -19.32
N GLY A 280 4.90 0.64 -20.51
CA GLY A 280 3.91 0.10 -21.44
C GLY A 280 3.25 1.14 -22.33
N THR A 281 2.60 2.15 -21.75
CA THR A 281 1.84 3.15 -22.54
C THR A 281 2.60 4.41 -22.88
N GLY A 282 3.69 4.73 -22.16
CA GLY A 282 4.53 5.88 -22.45
C GLY A 282 3.91 7.25 -22.11
N HIS A 283 2.80 7.29 -21.37
CA HIS A 283 2.23 8.55 -20.89
C HIS A 283 3.20 9.25 -19.94
N THR A 284 3.41 10.55 -20.12
CA THR A 284 4.11 11.37 -19.13
C THR A 284 3.20 11.61 -17.92
N VAL A 285 3.72 11.41 -16.72
CA VAL A 285 3.03 11.75 -15.48
C VAL A 285 3.23 13.23 -15.21
N SER A 286 2.14 13.99 -15.09
CA SER A 286 2.17 15.45 -14.92
C SER A 286 1.63 15.87 -13.55
N ALA A 287 2.00 17.09 -13.13
CA ALA A 287 1.47 17.68 -11.91
C ALA A 287 0.00 18.09 -12.07
N PRO A 288 -0.81 18.12 -11.00
CA PRO A 288 -2.20 18.58 -11.03
C PRO A 288 -2.40 19.96 -11.69
N ASP A 289 -1.50 20.91 -11.44
CA ASP A 289 -1.56 22.27 -11.97
C ASP A 289 -1.58 22.31 -13.51
N SER A 290 -1.00 21.29 -14.17
CA SER A 290 -1.04 21.18 -15.64
C SER A 290 -2.46 21.10 -16.21
N LEU A 291 -3.45 20.70 -15.41
CA LEU A 291 -4.85 20.62 -15.82
C LEU A 291 -5.48 21.99 -16.08
N GLN A 292 -4.93 23.10 -15.60
CA GLN A 292 -5.46 24.43 -15.92
C GLN A 292 -5.21 24.80 -17.40
N ALA A 293 -4.06 24.41 -17.94
CA ALA A 293 -3.72 24.63 -19.34
C ALA A 293 -4.52 23.70 -20.27
N ALA A 294 -4.83 22.49 -19.79
CA ALA A 294 -5.64 21.51 -20.51
C ALA A 294 -6.72 20.91 -19.58
N PRO A 295 -7.88 21.60 -19.40
CA PRO A 295 -8.93 21.15 -18.49
C PRO A 295 -9.50 19.75 -18.82
N PRO A 296 -9.59 18.79 -17.89
CA PRO A 296 -10.20 17.51 -18.18
C PRO A 296 -11.73 17.65 -18.32
N ASP A 297 -12.34 16.82 -19.16
CA ASP A 297 -13.80 16.63 -19.18
C ASP A 297 -14.21 15.51 -18.22
N THR A 298 -13.36 14.49 -18.08
CA THR A 298 -13.54 13.35 -17.17
C THR A 298 -12.23 13.06 -16.44
N VAL A 299 -12.30 12.85 -15.12
CA VAL A 299 -11.17 12.38 -14.31
C VAL A 299 -11.51 11.02 -13.71
N ILE A 300 -10.68 10.03 -14.01
CA ILE A 300 -10.73 8.69 -13.44
C ILE A 300 -9.70 8.59 -12.31
N VAL A 301 -10.18 8.52 -11.08
CA VAL A 301 -9.36 8.38 -9.88
C VAL A 301 -9.03 6.90 -9.64
N MET A 302 -7.76 6.57 -9.48
CA MET A 302 -7.30 5.18 -9.33
C MET A 302 -7.61 4.53 -7.97
N ASN A 303 -8.17 5.28 -7.03
CA ASN A 303 -8.64 4.77 -5.74
C ASN A 303 -9.74 5.70 -5.17
N PRO A 304 -10.95 5.19 -4.86
CA PRO A 304 -12.10 5.99 -4.47
C PRO A 304 -11.90 6.75 -3.16
N VAL A 305 -11.01 6.30 -2.28
CA VAL A 305 -10.68 6.99 -1.01
C VAL A 305 -10.19 8.42 -1.26
N TYR A 306 -9.58 8.68 -2.42
CA TYR A 306 -9.06 10.00 -2.77
C TYR A 306 -10.09 10.89 -3.48
N LEU A 307 -11.32 10.42 -3.76
CA LEU A 307 -12.36 11.24 -4.41
C LEU A 307 -12.60 12.59 -3.70
N PRO A 308 -12.73 12.65 -2.35
CA PRO A 308 -12.93 13.93 -1.67
C PRO A 308 -11.73 14.88 -1.79
N GLU A 309 -10.52 14.36 -1.64
CA GLU A 309 -9.28 15.13 -1.73
C GLU A 309 -9.05 15.68 -3.14
N ILE A 310 -9.17 14.82 -4.16
CA ILE A 310 -8.99 15.18 -5.56
C ILE A 310 -10.10 16.12 -6.03
N GLY A 311 -11.35 15.86 -5.64
CA GLY A 311 -12.48 16.73 -5.95
C GLY A 311 -12.32 18.14 -5.37
N ALA A 312 -11.85 18.25 -4.12
CA ALA A 312 -11.54 19.53 -3.49
C ALA A 312 -10.40 20.25 -4.22
N GLN A 313 -9.34 19.53 -4.60
CA GLN A 313 -8.21 20.11 -5.34
C GLN A 313 -8.63 20.61 -6.72
N LEU A 314 -9.40 19.82 -7.48
CA LEU A 314 -9.97 20.22 -8.78
C LEU A 314 -10.85 21.47 -8.66
N SER A 315 -11.72 21.51 -7.64
CA SER A 315 -12.60 22.64 -7.38
C SER A 315 -11.81 23.91 -7.05
N ALA A 316 -10.74 23.81 -6.25
CA ALA A 316 -9.85 24.92 -5.93
C ALA A 316 -9.12 25.48 -7.17
N MET A 317 -8.87 24.64 -8.17
CA MET A 317 -8.32 25.05 -9.47
C MET A 317 -9.37 25.61 -10.43
N GLY A 318 -10.66 25.65 -10.05
CA GLY A 318 -11.77 26.10 -10.90
C GLY A 318 -12.21 25.05 -11.94
N LEU A 319 -11.85 23.78 -11.75
CA LEU A 319 -12.16 22.69 -12.66
C LEU A 319 -13.35 21.87 -12.14
N THR A 320 -14.27 21.50 -13.02
CA THR A 320 -15.48 20.73 -12.70
C THR A 320 -15.71 19.53 -13.63
N PRO A 321 -14.72 18.62 -13.78
CA PRO A 321 -14.87 17.44 -14.63
C PRO A 321 -15.89 16.44 -14.07
N GLU A 322 -16.37 15.53 -14.91
CA GLU A 322 -16.98 14.28 -14.45
C GLU A 322 -15.94 13.49 -13.63
N LEU A 323 -16.15 13.37 -12.32
CA LEU A 323 -15.25 12.65 -11.43
C LEU A 323 -15.79 11.23 -11.18
N VAL A 324 -15.00 10.23 -11.55
CA VAL A 324 -15.29 8.81 -11.32
C VAL A 324 -14.08 8.13 -10.70
N ALA A 325 -14.27 6.97 -10.08
CA ALA A 325 -13.18 6.14 -9.56
C ALA A 325 -13.31 4.71 -10.05
N VAL A 326 -12.17 4.04 -10.17
CA VAL A 326 -12.07 2.58 -10.29
C VAL A 326 -12.13 1.93 -8.93
#